data_AF-A0A9E3QFY3-F1
#
_entry.id   AF-A0A9E3QFY3-F1
#
_cell.length_a   1.000
_cell.length_b   1.000
_cell.length_c   1.000
_cell.angle_alpha   90.00
_cell.angle_beta   90.00
_cell.angle_gamma   90.00
#
_symmetry.space_group_name_H-M   'P 1'
#
loop_
_entity.id
_entity.type
_entity.pdbx_description
1 polymer ?
#
loop_
_entity_poly.entity_id
_entity_poly.type
_entity_poly.pdbx_seq_one_letter_code
_entity_poly.pdbx_strand_id
1 'polypeptide(L)' 'MTTEPVAVHGTQAAFPAGQRLKCDHCGAEIEIIKACTCQPPDQVLQCCGKDMRPAS' A
#
# COMPACT_ATOMS: atom_id res chain seq x y z
N MET A 1 -11.84 26.99 -15.20
CA MET A 1 -11.27 25.63 -15.12
C MET A 1 -11.16 25.32 -13.64
N THR A 2 -12.17 24.65 -13.10
CA THR A 2 -12.32 24.43 -11.66
C THR A 2 -11.57 23.15 -11.33
N THR A 3 -10.42 23.30 -10.66
CA THR A 3 -9.56 22.17 -10.28
C THR A 3 -10.30 21.26 -9.31
N GLU A 4 -10.54 20.03 -9.71
CA GLU A 4 -11.11 18.98 -8.86
C GLU A 4 -10.18 18.72 -7.66
N PRO A 5 -10.71 18.41 -6.46
CA PRO A 5 -9.87 17.98 -5.35
C PRO A 5 -9.22 16.65 -5.74
N VAL A 6 -7.92 16.67 -6.00
CA VAL A 6 -7.10 15.46 -6.11
C VAL A 6 -7.32 14.70 -4.81
N ALA A 7 -8.01 13.57 -4.89
CA ALA A 7 -8.18 12.66 -3.78
C ALA A 7 -6.78 12.36 -3.23
N VAL A 8 -6.45 13.01 -2.12
CA VAL A 8 -5.19 12.86 -1.43
C VAL A 8 -5.14 11.38 -1.07
N HIS A 9 -4.20 10.65 -1.67
CA HIS A 9 -3.86 9.28 -1.31
C HIS A 9 -3.94 9.20 0.21
N GLY A 10 -4.97 8.49 0.70
CA GLY A 10 -5.27 8.43 2.13
C GLY A 10 -4.00 8.06 2.86
N THR A 11 -3.62 8.89 3.82
CA THR A 11 -2.48 8.78 4.73
C THR A 11 -1.84 7.39 4.67
N GLN A 12 -0.82 7.21 3.82
CA GLN A 12 -0.27 5.89 3.55
C GLN A 12 0.64 5.48 4.72
N ALA A 13 0.02 5.07 5.82
CA ALA A 13 0.71 4.58 6.98
C ALA A 13 1.56 3.34 6.62
N ALA A 14 2.69 3.18 7.31
CA ALA A 14 3.52 1.99 7.17
C ALA A 14 2.66 0.74 7.43
N PHE A 15 2.86 -0.29 6.62
CA PHE A 15 2.16 -1.55 6.84
C PHE A 15 2.68 -2.21 8.13
N PRO A 16 1.78 -2.64 9.04
CA PRO A 16 2.20 -3.29 10.28
C PRO A 16 2.77 -4.68 9.99
N ALA A 17 3.64 -5.16 10.88
CA ALA A 17 4.11 -6.54 10.83
C ALA A 17 2.92 -7.52 10.98
N GLY A 18 2.93 -8.60 10.22
CA GLY A 18 1.83 -9.57 10.10
C GLY A 18 0.75 -9.18 9.07
N GLN A 19 0.78 -7.96 8.50
CA GLN A 19 -0.14 -7.59 7.43
C GLN A 19 0.16 -8.43 6.19
N ARG A 20 -0.87 -9.11 5.68
CA ARG A 20 -0.82 -9.74 4.34
C ARG A 20 -1.38 -8.80 3.30
N LEU A 21 -0.72 -8.74 2.14
CA LEU A 21 -1.12 -7.97 0.98
C LEU A 21 -1.26 -8.88 -0.23
N LYS A 22 -2.24 -8.60 -1.10
CA LYS A 22 -2.50 -9.32 -2.35
C LYS A 22 -2.41 -8.40 -3.56
N CYS A 23 -2.01 -8.98 -4.68
CA CYS A 23 -2.14 -8.39 -6.00
C CYS A 23 -3.42 -8.90 -6.67
N ASP A 24 -4.39 -8.03 -6.90
CA ASP A 24 -5.66 -8.42 -7.55
C ASP A 24 -5.49 -8.82 -9.03
N HIS A 25 -4.35 -8.49 -9.66
CA HIS A 25 -4.11 -8.81 -11.07
C HIS A 25 -3.57 -10.24 -11.27
N CYS A 26 -2.55 -10.64 -10.50
CA CYS A 26 -1.89 -11.93 -10.66
C CYS A 26 -2.15 -12.92 -9.51
N GLY A 27 -2.81 -12.49 -8.44
CA GLY A 27 -3.10 -13.33 -7.27
C GLY A 27 -1.92 -13.54 -6.32
N ALA A 28 -0.76 -12.92 -6.56
CA ALA A 28 0.40 -13.02 -5.67
C ALA A 28 0.11 -12.38 -4.31
N GLU A 29 0.64 -12.99 -3.25
CA GLU A 29 0.51 -12.52 -1.87
C GLU A 29 1.88 -12.35 -1.22
N ILE A 30 1.99 -11.36 -0.34
CA ILE A 30 3.17 -11.12 0.51
C ILE A 30 2.74 -10.87 1.95
N GLU A 31 3.62 -11.14 2.90
CA GLU A 31 3.45 -10.81 4.31
C GLU A 31 4.53 -9.83 4.76
N ILE A 32 4.14 -8.81 5.53
CA ILE A 32 5.07 -7.88 6.14
C ILE A 32 5.67 -8.52 7.39
N ILE A 33 6.92 -8.99 7.29
CA ILE A 33 7.61 -9.59 8.45
C ILE A 33 8.10 -8.52 9.44
N LYS A 34 8.42 -7.32 8.95
CA LYS A 34 8.88 -6.19 9.77
C LYS A 34 8.33 -4.88 9.24
N ALA A 35 7.69 -4.10 10.10
CA ALA A 35 7.16 -2.78 9.74
C ALA A 35 8.29 -1.79 9.44
N CYS A 36 8.08 -0.93 8.44
CA CYS A 36 8.96 0.21 8.19
C CYS A 36 8.81 1.24 9.31
N THR A 37 9.94 1.75 9.82
CA THR A 37 9.97 2.74 10.91
C THR A 37 10.48 4.12 10.46
N CYS A 38 10.67 4.32 9.14
CA CYS A 38 11.13 5.59 8.59
C CYS A 38 10.06 6.69 8.74
N GLN A 39 10.51 7.95 8.81
CA GLN A 39 9.64 9.13 8.90
C GLN A 39 9.95 10.12 7.77
N PRO A 40 8.96 10.50 6.94
CA PRO A 40 7.56 10.04 6.97
C PRO A 40 7.41 8.56 6.56
N PRO A 41 6.40 7.85 7.06
CA PRO A 41 6.06 6.54 6.56
C PRO A 41 5.42 6.71 5.18
N ASP A 42 6.22 6.64 4.12
CA ASP A 42 5.76 6.77 2.73
C ASP A 42 6.10 5.46 2.01
N GLN A 43 5.35 4.40 2.31
CA GLN A 43 5.59 3.06 1.79
C GLN A 43 4.46 2.63 0.84
N VAL A 44 4.79 2.54 -0.45
CA VAL A 44 3.94 1.91 -1.47
C VAL A 44 4.52 0.53 -1.81
N LEU A 45 3.70 -0.52 -1.72
CA LEU A 45 4.07 -1.86 -2.19
C LEU A 45 3.28 -2.16 -3.46
N GLN A 46 4.00 -2.45 -4.54
CA GLN A 46 3.40 -2.63 -5.87
C GLN A 46 3.70 -4.01 -6.46
N CYS A 47 2.72 -4.56 -7.16
CA CYS A 47 2.83 -5.77 -7.95
C CYS A 47 2.05 -5.56 -9.26
N CYS A 48 2.60 -6.00 -10.40
CA CYS A 48 2.00 -5.76 -11.72
C CYS A 48 1.72 -4.27 -12.02
N GLY A 49 2.55 -3.36 -11.49
CA GLY A 49 2.39 -1.91 -11.67
C GLY A 49 1.19 -1.29 -10.95
N LYS A 50 0.60 -2.01 -9.98
CA LYS A 50 -0.53 -1.55 -9.16
C LYS A 50 -0.21 -1.72 -7.68
N ASP A 51 -0.77 -0.85 -6.86
CA ASP A 51 -0.65 -0.94 -5.40
C ASP A 51 -1.31 -2.22 -4.90
N MET A 52 -0.60 -2.96 -4.06
CA MET A 52 -1.13 -4.14 -3.40
C MET A 52 -2.13 -3.73 -2.32
N ARG A 53 -3.15 -4.58 -2.12
CA ARG A 53 -4.24 -4.34 -1.17
C ARG A 53 -4.18 -5.33 -0.01
N PRO A 54 -4.71 -5.01 1.18
CA PRO A 54 -4.88 -5.99 2.25
C PRO A 54 -5.56 -7.27 1.75
N ALA A 55 -4.94 -8.43 2.01
CA ALA A 55 -5.58 -9.71 1.81
C ALA A 55 -6.66 -9.85 2.91
N SER A 56 -7.92 -9.96 2.49
CA SER A 56 -9.10 -10.12 3.36
C SER A 56 -9.35 -11.58 3.67
#